data_AF-A0A1G2IWJ6-F1
#
_entry.id   AF-A0A1G2IWJ6-F1
#
_cell.length_a   1.000
_cell.length_b   1.000
_cell.length_c   1.000
_cell.angle_alpha   90.00
_cell.angle_beta   90.00
_cell.angle_gamma   90.00
#
_symmetry.space_group_name_H-M   'P 1'
#
loop_
_entity.id
_entity.type
_entity.pdbx_description
1 polymer ?
#
loop_
_entity_poly.entity_id
_entity_poly.type
_entity_poly.pdbx_seq_one_letter_code
_entity_poly.pdbx_strand_id
1 'polypeptide(L)' 'MGSVAVYTRQNGGYRLVYPTKKIGSQNLPIIHPINHEAGSAVETAINEKVSELFNENYESEQIGSL' A
#
# COMPACT_ATOMS: atom_id res chain seq x y z
N MET A 1 -10.41 13.17 3.27
CA MET A 1 -9.77 12.29 2.27
C MET A 1 -8.68 11.52 3.01
N GLY A 2 -8.76 10.19 3.06
CA GLY A 2 -7.99 9.34 3.97
C GLY A 2 -6.79 8.65 3.32
N SER A 3 -5.95 8.00 4.13
CA SER A 3 -4.77 7.26 3.68
C SER A 3 -5.08 5.79 3.41
N VAL A 4 -4.37 5.17 2.46
CA VAL A 4 -4.34 3.71 2.25
C VAL A 4 -3.12 3.17 2.98
N ALA A 5 -3.32 2.18 3.84
CA ALA A 5 -2.21 1.50 4.51
C ALA A 5 -1.71 0.33 3.67
N VAL A 6 -0.40 0.16 3.61
CA VAL A 6 0.29 -0.90 2.87
C VAL A 6 1.00 -1.80 3.86
N TYR A 7 0.71 -3.10 3.84
CA TYR A 7 1.34 -4.10 4.71
C TYR A 7 2.06 -5.15 3.89
N THR A 8 3.26 -5.56 4.31
CA THR A 8 3.98 -6.68 3.69
C THR A 8 3.39 -8.01 4.13
N ARG A 9 3.16 -8.93 3.18
CA ARG A 9 2.74 -10.31 3.48
C ARG A 9 3.97 -11.19 3.72
N GLN A 10 3.85 -12.20 4.58
CA GLN A 10 4.93 -13.16 4.83
C GLN A 10 5.35 -13.94 3.58
N ASN A 11 4.42 -14.18 2.65
CA ASN A 11 4.68 -14.89 1.39
C ASN A 11 5.12 -13.96 0.24
N GLY A 12 5.45 -12.70 0.53
CA GLY A 12 5.72 -11.67 -0.48
C GLY A 12 4.48 -10.92 -0.95
N GLY A 13 4.70 -9.76 -1.57
CA GLY A 13 3.67 -8.84 -2.00
C GLY A 13 3.04 -8.01 -0.88
N TYR A 14 2.13 -7.12 -1.25
CA TYR A 14 1.52 -6.15 -0.34
C TYR A 14 0.02 -6.40 -0.12
N ARG A 15 -0.48 -5.99 1.04
CA ARG A 15 -1.90 -5.94 1.38
C ARG A 15 -2.29 -4.48 1.58
N LEU A 16 -3.27 -4.05 0.80
CA LEU A 16 -3.85 -2.72 0.89
C LEU A 16 -5.01 -2.72 1.88
N VAL A 17 -5.02 -1.77 2.79
CA VAL A 17 -6.13 -1.53 3.71
C VAL A 17 -6.65 -0.13 3.46
N TYR A 18 -7.90 -0.09 3.00
CA TYR A 18 -8.57 1.15 2.65
C TYR A 18 -9.15 1.84 3.88
N PRO A 19 -9.23 3.18 3.88
CA PRO A 19 -9.74 3.94 5.00
C PRO A 19 -11.24 3.69 5.20
N THR A 20 -11.61 3.44 6.45
CA THR A 20 -13.01 3.35 6.88
C THR A 20 -13.37 4.55 7.75
N LYS A 21 -14.56 5.12 7.58
CA LYS A 21 -15.11 6.12 8.48
C LYS A 21 -16.07 5.46 9.45
N LYS A 22 -15.91 5.75 10.74
CA LYS A 22 -16.92 5.36 11.73
C LYS A 22 -18.13 6.29 11.62
N ILE A 23 -19.30 5.73 11.37
CA ILE A 23 -20.59 6.44 11.36
C ILE A 23 -21.50 5.72 12.36
N GLY A 24 -21.76 6.36 13.50
CA GLY A 24 -22.43 5.71 14.63
C GLY A 24 -21.60 4.56 15.19
N SER A 25 -22.16 3.34 15.17
CA SER A 25 -21.52 2.10 15.60
C SER A 25 -20.80 1.33 14.49
N GLN A 26 -20.94 1.75 13.21
CA GLN A 26 -20.43 1.00 12.07
C GLN A 26 -19.22 1.69 11.43
N ASN A 27 -18.27 0.88 10.93
CA ASN A 27 -17.16 1.35 10.11
C ASN A 27 -17.52 1.15 8.63
N LEU A 28 -17.77 2.24 7.91
CA LEU A 28 -18.09 2.20 6.49
C LEU A 28 -16.83 2.48 5.66
N PRO A 29 -16.51 1.65 4.64
CA PRO A 29 -15.39 1.96 3.76
C PRO A 29 -15.69 3.22 2.95
N ILE A 30 -14.79 4.21 3.01
CA ILE A 30 -14.99 5.50 2.34
C ILE A 30 -14.62 5.38 0.86
N ILE A 31 -13.55 4.63 0.59
CA ILE A 31 -12.94 4.51 -0.73
C ILE A 31 -12.47 3.07 -0.85
N HIS A 32 -12.99 2.32 -1.80
CA HIS A 32 -12.47 1.01 -2.18
C HIS A 32 -12.73 0.77 -3.66
N PRO A 33 -11.99 -0.14 -4.32
CA PRO A 33 -12.26 -0.50 -5.70
C PRO A 33 -13.66 -1.10 -5.82
N ILE A 34 -14.42 -0.66 -6.83
CA ILE A 34 -15.79 -1.13 -7.10
C ILE A 34 -15.82 -2.49 -7.80
N ASN A 35 -14.74 -2.85 -8.49
CA ASN A 35 -14.60 -4.09 -9.24
C ASN A 35 -13.15 -4.60 -9.23
N HIS A 36 -12.97 -5.82 -9.76
CA HIS A 36 -11.67 -6.49 -9.81
C HIS A 36 -10.63 -5.72 -10.65
N GLU A 37 -11.05 -5.16 -11.80
CA GLU A 37 -10.17 -4.40 -12.68
C GLU A 37 -9.57 -3.17 -11.98
N ALA A 38 -10.41 -2.37 -11.33
CA ALA A 38 -9.97 -1.23 -10.53
C ALA A 38 -9.09 -1.66 -9.35
N GLY A 39 -9.40 -2.80 -8.71
CA GLY A 39 -8.59 -3.34 -7.63
C GLY A 39 -7.19 -3.72 -8.10
N SER A 40 -7.10 -4.46 -9.20
CA SER A 40 -5.83 -4.85 -9.82
C SER A 40 -5.01 -3.63 -10.24
N ALA A 41 -5.64 -2.61 -10.82
CA ALA A 41 -4.94 -1.39 -11.23
C ALA A 41 -4.32 -0.65 -10.01
N VAL A 42 -5.05 -0.57 -8.90
CA VAL A 42 -4.54 0.04 -7.66
C VAL A 42 -3.42 -0.80 -7.06
N GLU A 43 -3.55 -2.13 -7.04
CA GLU A 43 -2.51 -3.03 -6.54
C GLU A 43 -1.22 -2.91 -7.37
N THR A 44 -1.30 -2.92 -8.69
CA THR A 44 -0.14 -2.74 -9.58
C THR A 44 0.57 -1.43 -9.32
N ALA A 45 -0.16 -0.31 -9.32
CA ALA A 45 0.43 1.02 -9.13
C ALA A 45 1.11 1.16 -7.76
N ILE A 46 0.54 0.58 -6.69
CA ILE A 46 1.14 0.62 -5.36
C ILE A 46 2.36 -0.30 -5.30
N ASN A 47 2.30 -1.51 -5.86
CA ASN A 47 3.44 -2.42 -5.89
C ASN A 47 4.64 -1.78 -6.61
N GLU A 48 4.42 -1.13 -7.75
CA GLU A 48 5.45 -0.39 -8.48
C GLU A 48 6.06 0.72 -7.63
N LYS A 49 5.22 1.57 -7.02
CA LYS A 49 5.71 2.68 -6.21
C LYS A 49 6.47 2.22 -4.98
N VAL A 50 5.99 1.16 -4.33
CA VAL A 50 6.65 0.59 -3.17
C VAL A 50 7.99 -0.03 -3.56
N SER A 51 8.04 -0.74 -4.69
CA SER A 51 9.29 -1.29 -5.24
C SER A 51 10.30 -0.18 -5.53
N GLU A 52 9.88 0.91 -6.18
CA GLU A 52 10.71 2.10 -6.41
C GLU A 52 11.26 2.66 -5.11
N LEU A 53 10.39 2.95 -4.12
CA LEU A 53 10.80 3.51 -2.84
C LEU A 53 11.78 2.60 -2.09
N PHE A 54 11.54 1.30 -2.07
CA PHE A 54 12.45 0.38 -1.36
C PHE A 54 13.74 0.15 -2.14
N ASN A 55 13.73 0.06 -3.46
CA ASN A 55 14.94 -0.11 -4.27
C ASN A 55 15.83 1.13 -4.25
N GLU A 56 15.26 2.35 -4.24
CA GLU A 56 16.02 3.60 -4.05
C GLU A 56 16.68 3.67 -2.67
N ASN A 57 16.09 3.02 -1.66
CA ASN A 57 16.61 3.01 -0.29
C ASN A 57 17.69 1.93 -0.04
N TYR A 58 17.84 0.92 -0.89
CA TYR A 58 18.92 -0.09 -0.74
C TYR A 58 20.28 0.40 -1.23
N GLU A 59 20.34 1.42 -2.08
CA GLU A 59 21.61 1.98 -2.59
C GLU A 59 22.26 3.00 -1.63
N SER A 60 21.52 3.51 -0.62
CA SER A 60 22.02 4.56 0.28
C SER A 60 22.62 4.07 1.60
N GLU A 61 22.59 2.77 1.91
CA GLU A 61 23.16 2.21 3.16
C GLU A 61 24.51 1.48 3.00
N GLN A 62 25.17 1.53 1.83
CA GLN A 62 26.49 0.89 1.63
C GLN A 62 27.71 1.82 1.56
N ILE A 63 27.60 3.12 1.89
CA ILE A 63 28.77 4.02 1.98
C ILE A 63 28.91 4.56 3.40
N GLY A 64 29.42 3.73 4.30
CA GLY A 64 29.67 4.11 5.69
C GLY A 64 30.44 3.07 6.50
N SER A 65 31.39 2.35 5.89
CA SER A 65 32.32 1.46 6.60
C SER A 65 33.51 1.11 5.70
N LEU A 66 34.45 2.04 5.55
CA LEU A 66 35.86 1.75 5.21
C LEU A 66 36.76 2.72 5.98
#